data_AF-F2NP40-F1
#
_entry.id   AF-F2NP40-F1
#
_cell.length_a   1.000
_cell.length_b   1.000
_cell.length_c   1.000
_cell.angle_alpha   90.00
_cell.angle_beta   90.00
_cell.angle_gamma   90.00
#
_symmetry.space_group_name_H-M   'P 1'
#
loop_
_entity.id
_entity.type
_entity.pdbx_description
1 polymer ?
#
loop_
_entity_poly.entity_id
_entity_poly.type
_entity_poly.pdbx_seq_one_letter_code
_entity_poly.pdbx_strand_id
1 'polypeptide(L)'
;MGTPRKVPDNLSPAQAAERLGISAAQLRKYAPIYEERFGTLPRDARGRRVYPQEAVARLEAARALIREGKAESIRAALEQLSAAQAWEGEDPVLAELRRIRELLEVHQRRLARLEEETRGLREVLKPPEDPPDSLTVARLEPWEEVRAGLWAALRGLRRAVRRRLGQE
;
A
#
# COMPACT_ATOMS: atom_id res chain seq x y z
N MET A 1 14.09 3.11 -22.04
CA MET A 1 13.48 4.18 -22.84
C MET A 1 11.97 4.00 -22.77
N GLY A 2 11.24 4.94 -22.15
CA GLY A 2 9.81 4.81 -21.89
C GLY A 2 9.08 6.15 -21.93
N THR A 3 8.97 6.72 -23.12
CA THR A 3 7.98 7.76 -23.46
C THR A 3 7.47 7.46 -24.87
N PRO A 4 6.15 7.60 -25.13
CA PRO A 4 5.45 8.84 -24.86
C PRO A 4 4.07 8.63 -24.20
N ARG A 5 3.80 9.26 -23.06
CA ARG A 5 2.41 9.48 -22.63
C ARG A 5 1.87 10.64 -23.47
N LYS A 6 1.43 10.35 -24.70
CA LYS A 6 0.80 11.33 -25.59
C LYS A 6 -0.66 11.48 -25.16
N VAL A 7 -0.96 12.44 -24.30
CA VAL A 7 -2.31 12.99 -24.19
C VAL A 7 -2.20 14.49 -24.45
N PRO A 8 -2.66 14.97 -25.62
CA PRO A 8 -3.06 16.36 -25.68
C PRO A 8 -4.42 16.46 -26.38
N ASP A 9 -5.48 16.11 -25.67
CA ASP A 9 -6.80 16.72 -25.95
C ASP A 9 -6.90 18.03 -25.17
N ASN A 10 -5.88 18.86 -25.34
CA ASN A 10 -5.79 20.17 -24.72
C ASN A 10 -6.74 21.12 -25.45
N LEU A 11 -7.82 21.50 -24.79
CA LEU A 11 -8.83 22.38 -25.34
C LEU A 11 -8.31 23.81 -25.35
N SER A 12 -8.56 24.52 -26.45
CA SER A 12 -8.38 25.97 -26.49
C SER A 12 -9.35 26.65 -25.49
N PRO A 13 -9.07 27.89 -25.06
CA PRO A 13 -9.99 28.61 -24.17
C PRO A 13 -11.42 28.72 -24.72
N ALA A 14 -11.58 28.82 -26.04
CA ALA A 14 -12.90 28.89 -26.67
C ALA A 14 -13.65 27.55 -26.53
N GLN A 15 -13.00 26.44 -26.86
CA GLN A 15 -13.58 25.10 -26.77
C GLN A 15 -13.87 24.70 -25.31
N ALA A 16 -13.01 25.07 -24.38
CA ALA A 16 -13.24 24.82 -22.95
C ALA A 16 -14.44 25.62 -22.42
N ALA A 17 -14.60 26.88 -22.86
CA ALA A 17 -15.74 27.71 -22.47
C ALA A 17 -17.06 27.17 -23.03
N GLU A 18 -17.05 26.76 -24.31
CA GLU A 18 -18.18 26.11 -24.97
C GLU A 18 -18.59 24.83 -24.26
N ARG A 19 -17.63 23.94 -23.96
CA ARG A 19 -17.89 22.70 -23.24
C ARG A 19 -18.46 22.93 -21.84
N LEU A 20 -17.99 23.96 -21.14
CA LEU A 20 -18.51 24.34 -19.84
C LEU A 20 -19.84 25.12 -19.95
N GLY A 21 -20.31 25.50 -21.14
CA GLY A 21 -21.49 26.33 -21.30
C GLY A 21 -21.36 27.68 -20.57
N ILE A 22 -20.18 28.29 -20.60
CA ILE A 22 -19.90 29.61 -20.00
C ILE A 22 -19.26 30.56 -21.00
N SER A 23 -19.30 31.86 -20.69
CA SER A 23 -18.57 32.84 -21.50
C SER A 23 -17.05 32.72 -21.32
N ALA A 24 -16.30 33.07 -22.37
CA ALA A 24 -14.84 33.16 -22.29
C ALA A 24 -14.35 34.14 -21.21
N ALA A 25 -15.12 35.19 -20.91
CA ALA A 25 -14.82 36.10 -19.81
C ALA A 25 -14.90 35.41 -18.44
N GLN A 26 -15.92 34.57 -18.24
CA GLN A 26 -16.09 33.80 -17.02
C GLN A 26 -15.01 32.72 -16.87
N LEU A 27 -14.65 32.02 -17.96
CA LEU A 27 -13.55 31.07 -17.94
C LEU A 27 -12.22 31.74 -17.55
N ARG A 28 -11.96 32.95 -18.06
CA ARG A 28 -10.77 33.75 -17.67
C ARG A 28 -10.73 34.08 -16.19
N LYS A 29 -11.89 34.31 -15.55
CA LYS A 29 -11.99 34.52 -14.10
C LYS A 29 -11.73 33.23 -13.31
N TYR A 30 -12.15 32.08 -13.83
CA TYR A 30 -11.97 30.78 -13.17
C TYR A 30 -10.55 30.25 -13.28
N ALA A 31 -9.85 30.53 -14.38
CA ALA A 31 -8.49 30.07 -14.63
C ALA A 31 -7.50 30.31 -13.49
N PRO A 32 -7.32 31.53 -12.93
CA PRO A 32 -6.39 31.74 -11.83
C PRO A 32 -6.81 30.98 -10.55
N ILE A 33 -8.12 30.91 -10.26
CA ILE A 33 -8.65 30.19 -9.09
C ILE A 33 -8.37 28.69 -9.19
N TYR A 34 -8.47 28.14 -10.40
CA TYR A 34 -8.08 26.76 -10.69
C TYR A 34 -6.57 26.56 -10.53
N GLU A 35 -5.76 27.46 -11.08
CA GLU A 35 -4.29 27.40 -11.03
C GLU A 35 -3.77 27.42 -9.58
N GLU A 36 -4.41 28.18 -8.68
CA GLU A 36 -4.09 28.23 -7.25
C GLU A 36 -4.25 26.87 -6.53
N ARG A 37 -5.16 26.00 -6.98
CA ARG A 37 -5.51 24.75 -6.28
C ARG A 37 -4.97 23.50 -6.96
N PHE A 38 -4.92 23.47 -8.28
CA PHE A 38 -4.56 22.28 -9.06
C PHE A 38 -3.26 22.46 -9.88
N GLY A 39 -2.58 23.60 -9.71
CA GLY A 39 -1.34 23.92 -10.40
C GLY A 39 -1.55 24.62 -11.74
N THR A 40 -0.45 25.15 -12.27
CA THR A 40 -0.44 26.00 -13.46
C THR A 40 -0.96 25.26 -14.69
N LEU A 41 -1.90 25.89 -15.42
CA LEU A 41 -2.39 25.33 -16.67
C LEU A 41 -1.30 25.39 -17.75
N PRO A 42 -1.15 24.34 -18.57
CA PRO A 42 -0.20 24.34 -19.67
C PRO A 42 -0.45 25.51 -20.63
N ARG A 43 0.60 25.91 -21.33
CA ARG A 43 0.56 27.01 -22.30
C ARG A 43 0.88 26.50 -23.70
N ASP A 44 0.20 27.03 -24.71
CA ASP A 44 0.55 26.79 -26.11
C ASP A 44 1.86 27.49 -26.49
N ALA A 45 2.37 27.22 -27.70
CA ALA A 45 3.57 27.87 -28.24
C ALA A 45 3.45 29.42 -28.35
N ARG A 46 2.24 29.97 -28.19
CA ARG A 46 1.96 31.42 -28.20
C ARG A 46 1.70 31.98 -26.79
N GLY A 47 1.96 31.19 -25.73
CA GLY A 47 1.78 31.59 -24.33
C GLY A 47 0.33 31.59 -23.83
N ARG A 48 -0.64 31.12 -24.61
CA ARG A 48 -2.06 31.06 -24.22
C ARG A 48 -2.34 29.82 -23.40
N ARG A 49 -3.22 29.93 -22.39
CA ARG A 49 -3.70 28.80 -21.59
C ARG A 49 -4.34 27.76 -22.49
N VAL A 50 -3.96 26.50 -22.29
CA VAL A 50 -4.69 25.35 -22.81
C VAL A 50 -5.25 24.56 -21.64
N TYR A 51 -6.41 23.96 -21.84
CA TYR A 51 -7.16 23.28 -20.79
C TYR A 51 -7.15 21.79 -21.06
N PRO A 52 -6.38 21.00 -20.29
CA PRO A 52 -6.49 19.54 -20.31
C PRO A 52 -7.92 19.11 -19.99
N GLN A 53 -8.33 17.94 -20.48
CA GLN A 53 -9.67 17.41 -20.22
C GLN A 53 -9.96 17.30 -18.72
N GLU A 54 -8.95 16.95 -17.91
CA GLU A 54 -9.06 16.85 -16.46
C GLU A 54 -9.40 18.22 -15.83
N ALA A 55 -8.81 19.30 -16.33
CA ALA A 55 -9.11 20.64 -15.85
C ALA A 55 -10.55 21.04 -16.17
N VAL A 56 -11.03 20.69 -17.36
CA VAL A 56 -12.42 20.96 -17.75
C VAL A 56 -13.40 20.12 -16.92
N ALA A 57 -13.13 18.84 -16.71
CA ALA A 57 -13.96 17.96 -15.89
C ALA A 57 -14.08 18.47 -14.44
N ARG A 58 -12.97 18.94 -13.85
CA ARG A 58 -12.97 19.53 -12.50
C ARG A 58 -13.76 20.83 -12.43
N LEU A 59 -13.64 21.70 -13.43
CA LEU A 59 -14.44 22.93 -13.51
C LEU A 59 -15.93 22.64 -13.70
N GLU A 60 -16.26 21.58 -14.44
CA GLU A 60 -17.63 21.10 -14.61
C GLU A 60 -18.21 20.58 -13.28
N ALA A 61 -17.48 19.71 -12.59
CA ALA A 61 -17.84 19.22 -11.26
C ALA A 61 -18.00 20.36 -10.25
N ALA A 62 -17.10 21.34 -10.26
CA ALA A 62 -17.18 22.50 -9.37
C ALA A 62 -18.47 23.31 -9.60
N ARG A 63 -18.89 23.43 -10.86
CA ARG A 63 -20.17 24.08 -11.21
C ARG A 63 -21.38 23.25 -10.83
N ALA A 64 -21.30 21.92 -10.89
CA ALA A 64 -22.35 21.03 -10.39
C ALA A 64 -22.56 21.25 -8.89
N LEU A 65 -21.49 21.33 -8.09
CA LEU A 65 -21.58 21.62 -6.65
C LEU A 65 -22.28 22.94 -6.34
N ILE A 66 -22.00 23.99 -7.12
CA ILE A 66 -22.68 25.29 -6.96
C ILE A 66 -24.16 25.16 -7.31
N ARG A 67 -24.49 24.47 -8.42
CA ARG A 67 -25.88 24.28 -8.85
C ARG A 67 -26.69 23.47 -7.84
N GLU A 68 -26.05 22.51 -7.19
CA GLU A 68 -26.63 21.67 -6.13
C GLU A 68 -26.71 22.40 -4.78
N GLY A 69 -26.23 23.65 -4.67
CA GLY A 69 -26.22 24.42 -3.42
C GLY A 69 -25.21 23.91 -2.39
N LYS A 70 -24.27 23.05 -2.78
CA LYS A 70 -23.22 22.48 -1.90
C LYS A 70 -22.01 23.40 -1.76
N ALA A 71 -21.88 24.39 -2.65
CA ALA A 71 -20.82 25.38 -2.61
C ALA A 71 -21.34 26.77 -3.00
N GLU A 72 -20.94 27.79 -2.25
CA GLU A 72 -21.37 29.18 -2.45
C GLU A 72 -20.64 29.87 -3.62
N SER A 73 -19.47 29.34 -4.01
CA SER A 73 -18.64 29.94 -5.05
C SER A 73 -17.77 28.91 -5.77
N ILE A 74 -17.21 29.28 -6.92
CA ILE A 74 -16.26 28.44 -7.67
C ILE A 74 -15.00 28.14 -6.85
N ARG A 75 -14.54 29.08 -6.02
CA ARG A 75 -13.40 28.89 -5.13
C ARG A 75 -13.70 27.82 -4.08
N ALA A 76 -14.86 27.94 -3.40
CA ALA A 76 -15.30 26.96 -2.42
C ALA A 76 -15.52 25.57 -3.04
N ALA A 77 -16.12 25.51 -4.23
CA ALA A 77 -16.34 24.25 -4.94
C ALA A 77 -15.03 23.56 -5.35
N LEU A 78 -14.08 24.31 -5.90
CA LEU A 78 -12.76 23.77 -6.26
C LEU A 78 -11.95 23.34 -5.03
N GLU A 79 -12.10 24.06 -3.91
CA GLU A 79 -11.51 23.69 -2.62
C GLU A 79 -12.07 22.35 -2.11
N GLN A 80 -13.39 22.19 -2.09
CA GLN A 80 -14.03 20.92 -1.73
C GLN A 80 -13.55 19.77 -2.61
N LEU A 81 -13.42 19.97 -3.93
CA LEU A 81 -12.91 18.95 -4.85
C LEU A 81 -11.43 18.63 -4.62
N SER A 82 -10.60 19.64 -4.32
CA SER A 82 -9.18 19.42 -4.01
C SER A 82 -9.00 18.66 -2.70
N ALA A 83 -9.83 18.95 -1.70
CA ALA A 83 -9.88 18.20 -0.46
C ALA A 83 -10.35 16.76 -0.72
N ALA A 84 -11.44 16.56 -1.47
CA ALA A 84 -11.90 15.21 -1.82
C ALA A 84 -10.80 14.40 -2.54
N GLN A 85 -10.03 14.99 -3.45
CA GLN A 85 -8.89 14.33 -4.08
C GLN A 85 -7.72 14.05 -3.12
N ALA A 86 -7.50 14.89 -2.12
CA ALA A 86 -6.51 14.60 -1.08
C ALA A 86 -6.93 13.42 -0.19
N TRP A 87 -8.24 13.17 -0.05
CA TRP A 87 -8.79 12.07 0.74
C TRP A 87 -8.96 10.78 -0.10
N GLU A 88 -9.34 10.89 -1.37
CA GLU A 88 -9.33 9.77 -2.34
C GLU A 88 -7.90 9.41 -2.79
N GLY A 89 -6.95 10.31 -2.57
CA GLY A 89 -5.52 10.13 -2.73
C GLY A 89 -4.85 9.63 -1.45
N GLU A 90 -5.42 8.63 -0.78
CA GLU A 90 -4.59 7.80 0.09
C GLU A 90 -3.57 7.11 -0.81
N ASP A 91 -2.36 7.68 -0.88
CA ASP A 91 -1.28 7.21 -1.74
C ASP A 91 -1.24 5.67 -1.62
N PRO A 92 -1.42 4.92 -2.72
CA PRO A 92 -1.42 3.46 -2.65
C PRO A 92 -0.15 2.93 -1.98
N VAL A 93 0.95 3.69 -2.04
CA VAL A 93 2.17 3.40 -1.30
C VAL A 93 1.98 3.59 0.21
N LEU A 94 1.31 4.65 0.68
CA LEU A 94 1.00 4.85 2.10
C LEU A 94 -0.03 3.85 2.65
N ALA A 95 -0.99 3.43 1.83
CA ALA A 95 -1.92 2.35 2.19
C ALA A 95 -1.19 1.02 2.31
N GLU A 96 -0.31 0.71 1.36
CA GLU A 96 0.51 -0.52 1.39
C GLU A 96 1.54 -0.49 2.54
N LEU A 97 2.17 0.65 2.81
CA LEU A 97 3.09 0.81 3.94
C LEU A 97 2.39 0.60 5.29
N ARG A 98 1.14 1.07 5.44
CA ARG A 98 0.33 0.79 6.63
C ARG A 98 0.03 -0.70 6.76
N ARG A 99 -0.37 -1.34 5.66
CA ARG A 99 -0.62 -2.78 5.63
C ARG A 99 0.62 -3.60 5.99
N ILE A 100 1.78 -3.26 5.42
CA ILE A 100 3.07 -3.89 5.72
C ILE A 100 3.41 -3.70 7.19
N ARG A 101 3.21 -2.50 7.74
CA ARG A 101 3.47 -2.22 9.16
C ARG A 101 2.58 -3.07 10.07
N GLU A 102 1.28 -3.15 9.80
CA GLU A 102 0.36 -3.98 10.59
C GLU A 102 0.74 -5.46 10.55
N LEU A 103 1.07 -5.98 9.36
CA LEU A 103 1.58 -7.35 9.21
C LEU A 103 2.86 -7.57 10.01
N LEU A 104 3.79 -6.62 9.97
CA LEU A 104 5.05 -6.69 10.71
C LEU A 104 4.81 -6.71 12.22
N GLU A 105 3.89 -5.89 12.73
CA GLU A 105 3.51 -5.88 14.15
C GLU A 105 2.90 -7.22 14.59
N VAL A 106 2.04 -7.83 13.75
CA VAL A 106 1.49 -9.17 14.02
C VAL A 106 2.60 -10.22 14.05
N HIS A 107 3.53 -10.18 13.10
CA HIS A 107 4.65 -11.11 13.04
C HIS A 107 5.60 -10.95 14.25
N GLN A 108 5.89 -9.72 14.67
CA GLN A 108 6.72 -9.45 15.85
C GLN A 108 6.10 -10.00 17.13
N ARG A 109 4.78 -9.83 17.33
CA ARG A 109 4.08 -10.42 18.49
C ARG A 109 4.15 -11.95 18.48
N ARG A 110 4.04 -12.56 17.30
CA ARG A 110 4.13 -14.01 17.15
C ARG A 110 5.53 -14.53 17.44
N LEU A 111 6.57 -13.82 16.99
CA LEU A 111 7.96 -14.15 17.30
C LEU A 111 8.23 -14.04 18.80
N ALA A 112 7.83 -12.94 19.44
CA ALA A 112 7.99 -12.75 20.88
C ALA A 112 7.34 -13.89 21.69
N ARG A 113 6.14 -14.32 21.30
CA ARG A 113 5.46 -15.47 21.92
C ARG A 113 6.25 -16.77 21.75
N LEU A 114 6.73 -17.06 20.55
CA LEU A 114 7.53 -18.26 20.29
C LEU A 114 8.86 -18.24 21.06
N GLU A 115 9.50 -17.08 21.16
CA GLU A 115 10.72 -16.92 21.96
C GLU A 115 10.45 -17.18 23.44
N GLU A 116 9.35 -16.69 23.99
CA GLU A 116 8.94 -16.96 25.37
C GLU A 116 8.66 -18.46 25.60
N GLU A 117 7.93 -19.10 24.68
CA GLU A 117 7.67 -20.54 24.73
C GLU A 117 8.98 -21.35 24.68
N THR A 118 9.92 -20.98 23.80
CA THR A 118 11.22 -21.67 23.70
C THR A 118 12.08 -21.44 24.94
N ARG A 119 12.04 -20.24 25.55
CA ARG A 119 12.72 -19.96 26.81
C ARG A 119 12.15 -20.81 27.93
N GLY A 120 10.82 -20.88 28.07
CA GLY A 120 10.16 -21.72 29.06
C GLY A 120 10.51 -23.20 28.88
N LEU A 121 10.51 -23.70 27.64
CA LEU A 121 10.91 -25.08 27.36
C LEU A 121 12.38 -25.34 27.69
N ARG A 122 13.28 -24.38 27.46
CA ARG A 122 14.70 -24.50 27.84
C ARG A 122 14.90 -24.54 29.35
N GLU A 123 14.12 -23.77 30.11
CA GLU A 123 14.16 -23.82 31.58
C GLU A 123 13.63 -25.17 32.11
N VAL A 124 12.53 -25.68 31.54
CA VAL A 124 11.98 -27.00 31.92
C VAL A 124 12.94 -28.15 31.55
N LEU A 125 13.63 -28.03 30.42
CA LEU A 125 14.62 -29.00 29.96
C LEU A 125 16.03 -28.72 30.51
N LYS A 126 16.19 -27.72 31.39
CA LYS A 126 17.47 -27.46 32.03
C LYS A 126 17.82 -28.71 32.85
N PRO A 127 18.96 -29.37 32.57
CA PRO A 127 19.35 -30.53 33.36
C PRO A 127 19.54 -30.10 34.82
N PRO A 128 19.16 -30.93 35.80
CA PRO A 128 19.34 -30.61 37.21
C PRO A 128 20.81 -30.27 37.48
N GLU A 129 21.04 -29.20 38.25
CA GLU A 129 22.39 -28.66 38.56
C GLU A 129 23.22 -29.62 39.41
N ASP A 130 22.57 -30.54 40.12
CA ASP A 130 23.23 -31.69 40.74
C ASP A 130 23.10 -32.92 39.82
N PRO A 131 24.21 -33.46 39.26
CA PRO A 131 24.16 -34.85 38.82
C PRO A 131 23.76 -35.68 40.04
N PRO A 132 22.81 -36.63 39.93
CA PRO A 132 22.47 -37.48 41.06
C PRO A 132 23.76 -38.12 41.58
N ASP A 133 24.06 -37.86 42.86
CA ASP A 133 25.20 -38.41 43.57
C ASP A 133 25.23 -39.92 43.37
N SER A 134 26.22 -40.38 42.62
CA SER A 134 26.70 -41.76 42.56
C SER A 134 25.71 -42.87 42.09
N LEU A 135 26.19 -43.67 41.13
CA LEU A 135 25.88 -45.10 41.03
C LEU A 135 24.49 -45.56 40.59
N THR A 136 23.73 -44.77 39.83
CA THR A 136 22.52 -45.29 39.15
C THR A 136 22.37 -44.87 37.68
N VAL A 137 23.46 -44.78 36.91
CA VAL A 137 23.35 -45.05 35.47
C VAL A 137 23.46 -46.56 35.28
N ALA A 138 22.44 -47.25 35.78
CA ALA A 138 22.17 -48.61 35.37
C ALA A 138 21.84 -48.57 33.88
N ARG A 139 22.83 -48.87 33.05
CA ARG A 139 22.67 -49.56 31.76
C ARG A 139 21.49 -49.05 30.90
N LEU A 140 21.55 -47.79 30.46
CA LEU A 140 20.67 -47.29 29.40
C LEU A 140 21.30 -47.54 28.02
N GLU A 141 21.33 -48.81 27.60
CA GLU A 141 21.15 -49.15 26.18
C GLU A 141 19.64 -49.34 26.00
N PRO A 142 18.94 -48.57 25.13
CA PRO A 142 19.16 -48.58 23.68
C PRO A 142 18.92 -47.19 23.03
N TRP A 143 19.62 -46.15 23.48
CA TRP A 143 19.43 -44.81 22.92
C TRP A 143 19.96 -44.67 21.48
N GLU A 144 20.87 -45.53 21.06
CA GLU A 144 21.37 -45.56 19.68
C GLU A 144 20.33 -46.10 18.69
N GLU A 145 19.55 -47.11 19.08
CA GLU A 145 18.46 -47.64 18.26
C GLU A 145 17.33 -46.63 18.10
N VAL A 146 16.97 -45.95 19.20
CA VAL A 146 15.97 -44.87 19.17
C VAL A 146 16.45 -43.71 18.28
N ARG A 147 17.73 -43.32 18.38
CA ARG A 147 18.33 -42.31 17.49
C ARG A 147 18.32 -42.77 16.03
N ALA A 148 18.69 -44.01 15.75
CA ALA A 148 18.73 -44.57 14.40
C ALA A 148 17.33 -44.60 13.78
N GLY A 149 16.31 -45.00 14.55
CA GLY A 149 14.91 -44.98 14.15
C GLY A 149 14.40 -43.57 13.85
N LEU A 150 14.72 -42.59 14.71
CA LEU A 150 14.35 -41.19 14.49
C LEU A 150 14.99 -40.61 13.22
N TRP A 151 16.28 -40.90 12.99
CA TRP A 151 16.99 -40.49 11.78
C TRP A 151 16.45 -41.17 10.51
N ALA A 152 16.02 -42.42 10.59
CA ALA A 152 15.34 -43.10 9.49
C ALA A 152 13.98 -42.46 9.17
N ALA A 153 13.19 -42.15 10.20
CA ALA A 153 11.89 -41.50 10.05
C ALA A 153 12.02 -40.10 9.41
N LEU A 154 12.98 -39.29 9.87
CA LEU A 154 13.25 -37.96 9.31
C LEU A 154 13.69 -38.02 7.83
N ARG A 155 14.51 -39.01 7.46
CA ARG A 155 14.89 -39.25 6.05
C ARG A 155 13.69 -39.70 5.20
N GLY A 156 12.77 -40.48 5.77
CA GLY A 156 11.51 -40.84 5.12
C GLY A 156 10.62 -39.63 4.87
N LEU A 157 10.43 -38.79 5.89
CA LEU A 157 9.62 -37.58 5.81
C LEU A 157 10.16 -36.61 4.76
N ARG A 158 11.49 -36.40 4.73
CA ARG A 158 12.16 -35.53 3.75
C ARG A 158 11.96 -36.03 2.31
N ARG A 159 11.99 -37.34 2.07
CA ARG A 159 11.69 -37.93 0.75
C ARG A 159 10.22 -37.78 0.36
N ALA A 160 9.30 -37.97 1.29
CA ALA A 160 7.87 -37.77 1.05
C ALA A 160 7.54 -36.31 0.69
N VAL A 161 8.16 -35.36 1.39
CA VAL A 161 8.03 -33.92 1.09
C VAL A 161 8.61 -33.61 -0.30
N ARG A 162 9.78 -34.14 -0.66
CA ARG A 162 10.38 -33.93 -2.00
C ARG A 162 9.51 -34.47 -3.13
N ARG A 163 8.93 -35.67 -2.97
CA ARG A 163 7.97 -36.25 -3.93
C ARG A 163 6.70 -35.40 -4.08
N ARG A 164 6.18 -34.87 -2.97
CA ARG A 164 4.98 -34.01 -2.98
C ARG A 164 5.23 -32.64 -3.63
N LEU A 165 6.47 -32.18 -3.64
CA LEU A 165 6.89 -30.93 -4.28
C LEU A 165 7.33 -31.11 -5.76
N GLY A 166 7.17 -32.31 -6.33
CA GLY A 166 7.46 -32.55 -7.76
C GLY A 166 8.93 -32.42 -8.14
N GLN A 167 9.85 -32.68 -7.22
CA GLN A 167 11.30 -32.60 -7.44
C GLN A 167 11.99 -33.99 -7.49
N GLU A 168 11.32 -35.00 -8.04
CA GLU A 168 11.92 -36.27 -8.49
C GLU A 168 11.63 -36.50 -9.96
#